data_AF-T1A581-F1
#
_entry.id   AF-T1A581-F1
#
_cell.length_a   1.000
_cell.length_b   1.000
_cell.length_c   1.000
_cell.angle_alpha   90.00
_cell.angle_beta   90.00
_cell.angle_gamma   90.00
#
_symmetry.space_group_name_H-M   'P 1'
#
loop_
_entity.id
_entity.type
_entity.pdbx_description
1 polymer ?
#
loop_
_entity_poly.entity_id
_entity_poly.type
_entity_poly.pdbx_seq_one_letter_code
_entity_poly.pdbx_strand_id
1 'polypeptide(L)'
;MRAVDLSSRQFRTEVGGLFLFVPMLAGIGFDELMTRSGLPGSKMVPAGQAMRSLLALKLFGAARTSHAMATVFDEGLALFAGLSAIPKRS
;
A
#
# COMPACT_ATOMS: atom_id res chain seq x y z
N MET A 1 4.76 -13.17 -9.23
CA MET A 1 4.49 -11.94 -8.45
C MET A 1 5.84 -11.28 -8.18
N ARG A 2 6.06 -10.03 -8.60
CA ARG A 2 7.33 -9.36 -8.29
C ARG A 2 7.33 -9.01 -6.80
N ALA A 3 8.36 -9.46 -6.09
CA ALA A 3 8.59 -9.03 -4.71
C ALA A 3 8.86 -7.52 -4.71
N VAL A 4 8.34 -6.82 -3.70
CA VAL A 4 8.67 -5.43 -3.45
C VAL A 4 10.19 -5.34 -3.27
N ASP A 5 10.82 -4.48 -4.06
CA ASP A 5 12.22 -4.13 -3.83
C ASP A 5 12.30 -3.35 -2.51
N LEU A 6 12.94 -3.95 -1.51
CA LEU A 6 13.16 -3.39 -0.18
C LEU A 6 14.61 -2.90 -0.02
N SER A 7 15.29 -2.62 -1.13
CA SER A 7 16.60 -2.00 -1.09
C SER A 7 16.52 -0.66 -0.33
N SER A 8 17.55 -0.36 0.46
CA SER A 8 17.61 0.91 1.18
C SER A 8 17.57 2.06 0.18
N ARG A 9 16.49 2.85 0.22
CA ARG A 9 16.29 4.00 -0.65
C ARG A 9 15.63 5.16 0.09
N GLN A 10 15.85 6.36 -0.41
CA GLN A 10 15.18 7.57 0.04
C GLN A 10 14.27 8.08 -1.06
N PHE A 11 13.05 8.44 -0.71
CA PHE A 11 12.07 9.03 -1.61
C PHE A 11 11.25 10.06 -0.85
N ARG A 12 10.65 11.00 -1.59
CA ARG A 12 9.74 11.99 -1.02
C ARG A 12 8.31 11.51 -1.24
N THR A 13 7.49 11.57 -0.20
CA THR A 13 6.08 11.16 -0.25
C THR A 13 5.21 12.16 0.49
N GLU A 14 4.04 12.45 -0.04
CA GLU A 14 3.03 13.26 0.65
C GLU A 14 2.22 12.41 1.66
N VAL A 15 2.34 11.09 1.59
CA VAL A 15 1.61 10.13 2.42
C VAL A 15 2.47 9.48 3.51
N GLY A 16 3.56 10.15 3.93
CA GLY A 16 4.48 9.65 4.95
C GLY A 16 3.81 9.24 6.27
N GLY A 17 2.69 9.90 6.63
CA GLY A 17 1.89 9.55 7.81
C GLY A 17 1.32 8.12 7.79
N LEU A 18 1.10 7.52 6.62
CA LEU A 18 0.65 6.13 6.51
C LEU A 18 1.66 5.15 7.12
N PHE A 19 2.96 5.45 7.03
CA PHE A 19 4.01 4.57 7.53
C PHE A 19 4.05 4.48 9.06
N LEU A 20 3.44 5.43 9.77
CA LEU A 20 3.27 5.35 11.24
C LEU A 20 2.38 4.17 11.66
N PHE A 21 1.53 3.67 10.75
CA PHE A 21 0.66 2.52 11.01
C PHE A 21 1.33 1.18 10.72
N VAL A 22 2.49 1.15 10.07
CA VAL A 22 3.19 -0.10 9.71
C VAL A 22 3.55 -0.94 10.94
N PRO A 23 4.10 -0.38 12.05
CA PRO A 23 4.37 -1.16 13.25
C PRO A 23 3.10 -1.78 13.85
N MET A 24 1.98 -1.07 13.80
CA MET A 24 0.68 -1.59 14.25
C MET A 24 0.22 -2.77 13.38
N LEU A 25 0.30 -2.64 12.05
CA LEU A 25 -0.07 -3.70 11.12
C LEU A 25 0.80 -4.96 11.31
N ALA A 26 2.09 -4.77 11.58
CA ALA A 26 3.00 -5.86 11.91
C ALA A 26 2.64 -6.53 13.25
N GLY A 27 2.35 -5.73 14.29
CA GLY A 27 2.00 -6.21 15.61
C GLY A 27 0.72 -7.05 15.66
N ILE A 28 -0.25 -6.77 14.78
CA ILE A 28 -1.49 -7.56 14.67
C ILE A 28 -1.39 -8.76 13.71
N GLY A 29 -0.22 -8.99 13.10
CA GLY A 29 -0.05 -10.06 12.10
C GLY A 29 -0.97 -9.89 10.89
N PHE A 30 -1.10 -8.66 10.36
CA PHE A 30 -2.09 -8.31 9.35
C PHE A 30 -2.12 -9.26 8.14
N ASP A 31 -0.97 -9.66 7.60
CA ASP A 31 -0.90 -10.56 6.45
C ASP A 31 -1.46 -11.97 6.77
N GLU A 32 -1.24 -12.46 7.99
CA GLU A 32 -1.79 -13.73 8.45
C GLU A 32 -3.31 -13.62 8.64
N LEU A 33 -3.78 -12.52 9.21
CA LEU A 33 -5.20 -12.23 9.36
C LEU A 33 -5.90 -12.19 7.99
N MET A 34 -5.30 -11.53 6.99
CA MET A 34 -5.85 -11.47 5.64
C MET A 34 -5.87 -12.85 4.98
N THR A 35 -4.84 -13.67 5.20
CA THR A 35 -4.81 -15.06 4.69
C THR A 35 -5.91 -15.92 5.31
N ARG A 36 -6.19 -15.75 6.61
CA ARG A 36 -7.23 -16.50 7.33
C ARG A 36 -8.66 -16.00 7.04
N SER A 37 -8.81 -14.74 6.65
CA SER A 37 -10.12 -14.10 6.47
C SER A 37 -10.93 -14.63 5.28
N GLY A 38 -10.34 -15.44 4.40
CA GLY A 38 -11.01 -15.97 3.21
C GLY A 38 -11.40 -14.90 2.20
N LEU A 39 -10.82 -13.70 2.30
CA LEU A 39 -11.10 -12.60 1.37
C LEU A 39 -10.70 -12.96 -0.07
N PRO A 40 -11.48 -12.51 -1.07
CA PRO A 40 -11.15 -12.74 -2.46
C PRO A 40 -9.79 -12.12 -2.79
N GLY A 41 -8.87 -12.95 -3.27
CA GLY A 41 -7.56 -12.54 -3.73
C GLY A 41 -7.19 -13.34 -4.97
N SER A 42 -6.37 -12.75 -5.84
CA SER A 42 -5.83 -13.46 -7.00
C SER A 42 -4.32 -13.64 -6.86
N LYS A 43 -3.74 -14.51 -7.70
CA LYS A 43 -2.28 -14.62 -7.83
C LYS A 43 -1.62 -13.30 -8.26
N MET A 44 -2.38 -12.42 -8.92
CA MET A 44 -1.90 -11.12 -9.40
C MET A 44 -2.04 -10.03 -8.34
N VAL A 45 -3.12 -10.04 -7.56
CA VAL A 45 -3.40 -9.09 -6.48
C VAL A 45 -3.85 -9.88 -5.25
N PRO A 46 -2.93 -10.22 -4.34
CA PRO A 46 -3.29 -10.92 -3.10
C PRO A 46 -4.17 -10.06 -2.21
N ALA A 47 -5.03 -10.71 -1.42
CA ALA A 47 -5.97 -10.03 -0.53
C ALA A 47 -5.28 -9.03 0.41
N GLY A 48 -4.10 -9.37 0.95
CA GLY A 48 -3.34 -8.45 1.80
C GLY A 48 -2.91 -7.16 1.11
N GLN A 49 -2.55 -7.21 -0.17
CA GLN A 49 -2.21 -6.01 -0.95
C GLN A 49 -3.45 -5.17 -1.25
N ALA A 50 -4.55 -5.81 -1.66
CA ALA A 50 -5.80 -5.11 -1.89
C ALA A 50 -6.28 -4.39 -0.61
N MET A 51 -6.22 -5.07 0.54
CA MET A 51 -6.64 -4.52 1.81
C MET A 51 -5.73 -3.40 2.31
N ARG A 52 -4.40 -3.49 2.11
CA ARG A 52 -3.50 -2.36 2.38
C ARG A 52 -3.79 -1.17 1.48
N SER A 53 -4.08 -1.38 0.19
CA SER A 53 -4.49 -0.29 -0.72
C SER A 53 -5.79 0.38 -0.26
N LEU A 54 -6.81 -0.39 0.12
CA LEU A 54 -8.07 0.14 0.65
C LEU A 54 -7.86 0.89 1.98
N LEU A 55 -7.06 0.34 2.88
CA LEU A 55 -6.69 0.98 4.14
C LEU A 55 -5.97 2.29 3.89
N ALA A 56 -5.01 2.31 2.96
CA ALA A 56 -4.27 3.51 2.60
C ALA A 56 -5.21 4.60 2.08
N LEU A 57 -6.14 4.26 1.18
CA LEU A 57 -7.17 5.19 0.70
C LEU A 57 -8.07 5.69 1.84
N LYS A 58 -8.40 4.83 2.81
CA LYS A 58 -9.24 5.20 3.95
C LYS A 58 -8.52 6.13 4.93
N LEU A 59 -7.24 5.88 5.20
CA LEU A 59 -6.40 6.70 6.08
C LEU A 59 -5.99 8.02 5.42
N PHE A 60 -5.82 8.01 4.10
CA PHE A 60 -5.55 9.21 3.31
C PHE A 60 -6.81 10.10 3.14
N GLY A 61 -7.99 9.48 3.03
CA GLY A 61 -9.25 10.15 2.70
C GLY A 61 -9.96 10.81 3.89
N ALA A 62 -9.53 12.00 4.28
CA ALA A 62 -10.34 12.95 5.08
C ALA A 62 -10.90 14.14 4.28
N ALA A 63 -10.63 14.26 2.97
CA ALA A 63 -11.27 15.27 2.12
C ALA A 63 -11.69 14.65 0.79
N ARG A 64 -12.94 14.91 0.37
CA ARG A 64 -13.41 14.62 -0.98
C ARG A 64 -12.61 15.47 -1.96
N THR A 65 -11.45 14.99 -2.40
CA THR A 65 -10.66 15.70 -3.40
C THR A 65 -10.69 14.86 -4.67
N SER A 66 -11.34 15.39 -5.70
CA SER A 66 -11.46 14.80 -7.06
C SER A 66 -10.10 14.60 -7.78
N HIS A 67 -8.98 14.84 -7.09
CA HIS A 67 -7.60 14.69 -7.57
C HIS A 67 -6.89 13.44 -7.03
N ALA A 68 -7.62 12.38 -6.66
CA ALA A 68 -7.04 11.09 -6.26
C ALA A 68 -5.97 10.57 -7.25
N MET A 69 -6.08 10.93 -8.54
CA MET A 69 -5.13 10.53 -9.58
C MET A 69 -3.69 11.05 -9.39
N ALA A 70 -3.46 12.18 -8.72
CA ALA A 70 -2.08 12.63 -8.44
C ALA A 70 -1.43 11.76 -7.35
N THR A 71 -2.22 11.30 -6.37
CA THR A 71 -1.73 10.51 -5.23
C THR A 71 -1.61 9.01 -5.55
N VAL A 72 -2.38 8.48 -6.50
CA VAL A 72 -2.25 7.08 -6.94
C VAL A 72 -0.86 6.79 -7.53
N PHE A 73 -0.11 7.81 -7.96
CA PHE A 73 1.28 7.71 -8.42
C PHE A 73 2.34 8.01 -7.33
N ASP A 74 1.95 8.22 -6.07
CA ASP A 74 2.91 8.42 -4.98
C ASP A 74 3.63 7.10 -4.64
N GLU A 75 4.96 7.13 -4.64
CA GLU A 75 5.80 5.96 -4.36
C GLU A 75 5.57 5.39 -2.97
N GLY A 76 5.32 6.26 -1.98
CA GLY A 76 5.01 5.86 -0.61
C GLY A 76 3.68 5.12 -0.51
N LEU A 77 2.68 5.52 -1.28
CA LEU A 77 1.39 4.81 -1.33
C LEU A 77 1.56 3.41 -1.92
N ALA A 78 2.30 3.28 -3.02
CA ALA A 78 2.60 1.99 -3.64
C ALA A 78 3.41 1.08 -2.70
N LEU A 79 4.41 1.63 -2.02
CA LEU A 79 5.22 0.89 -1.05
C LEU A 79 4.38 0.42 0.15
N PHE A 80 3.51 1.27 0.70
CA PHE A 80 2.61 0.90 1.78
C PHE A 80 1.64 -0.21 1.38
N ALA A 81 1.11 -0.17 0.15
CA ALA A 81 0.24 -1.23 -0.39
C ALA A 81 0.99 -2.56 -0.63
N GLY A 82 2.32 -2.54 -0.64
CA GLY A 82 3.15 -3.67 -1.03
C GLY A 82 3.15 -3.90 -2.55
N LEU A 83 2.90 -2.86 -3.34
CA LEU A 83 2.87 -2.90 -4.80
C LEU A 83 4.22 -2.48 -5.37
N SER A 84 4.70 -3.23 -6.36
CA SER A 84 5.93 -2.90 -7.09
C SER A 84 5.61 -2.11 -8.36
N ALA A 85 5.40 -0.79 -8.26
CA ALA A 85 5.54 0.10 -9.42
C ALA A 85 5.60 1.58 -9.02
N ILE A 86 6.74 2.23 -9.28
CA ILE A 86 6.70 3.42 -10.13
C ILE A 86 6.79 2.87 -11.56
N PRO A 87 5.91 3.23 -12.51
CA PRO A 87 6.12 2.87 -13.91
C PRO A 87 7.49 3.41 -14.32
N LYS A 88 8.41 2.52 -14.73
CA LYS A 88 9.68 2.93 -15.31
C LYS A 88 9.35 3.95 -16.41
N ARG A 89 9.78 5.19 -16.20
CA ARG A 89 9.77 6.22 -17.23
C ARG A 89 10.77 5.74 -18.29
N SER A 90 10.26 5.14 -19.36
CA SER A 90 10.98 5.16 -20.64
C SER A 90 11.02 6.58 -21.16
#